data_AF-A0A662IUP0-F1
#
_entry.id   AF-A0A662IUP0-F1
#
_cell.length_a   1.000
_cell.length_b   1.000
_cell.length_c   1.000
_cell.angle_alpha   90.00
_cell.angle_beta   90.00
_cell.angle_gamma   90.00
#
_symmetry.space_group_name_H-M   'P 1'
#
loop_
_entity.id
_entity.type
_entity.pdbx_description
1 polymer ?
#
loop_
_entity_poly.entity_id
_entity_poly.type
_entity_poly.pdbx_seq_one_letter_code
_entity_poly.pdbx_strand_id
1 'polypeptide(L)'
;MAYSCRLPSHVAERMAKAAEEHLRRGGVDDVEVGVEILQPGHPKCSLDPGCGILLVAEGEGCLMSADSLGEKGKPAELVGREAAESLLRQLSTGAAVDKHLGDQLVAYMALAKGDSRVKVSELTLHAVTCLEVVKRLLGIEVRVEGELGGPALIQCRGAGLRGAKAG
;
A
#
# COMPACT_ATOMS: atom_id res chain seq x y z
N MET A 1 -12.08 -3.54 -1.23
CA MET A 1 -12.97 -3.74 -0.08
C MET A 1 -13.19 -2.40 0.64
N ALA A 2 -14.43 -1.95 0.76
CA ALA A 2 -14.82 -0.79 1.56
C ALA A 2 -15.55 -1.27 2.82
N TYR A 3 -15.24 -0.72 3.98
CA TYR A 3 -15.85 -1.15 5.24
C TYR A 3 -16.43 0.01 6.02
N SER A 4 -17.46 -0.27 6.82
CA SER A 4 -17.98 0.63 7.84
C SER A 4 -18.20 -0.11 9.16
N CYS A 5 -17.91 0.55 10.26
CA CYS A 5 -18.06 0.02 11.62
C CYS A 5 -18.85 1.02 12.45
N ARG A 6 -20.00 0.59 13.00
CA ARG A 6 -20.95 1.42 13.77
C ARG A 6 -21.40 2.70 13.05
N LEU A 7 -21.46 2.64 11.72
CA LEU A 7 -21.93 3.72 10.86
C LEU A 7 -23.03 3.19 9.92
N PRO A 8 -23.88 4.06 9.35
CA PRO A 8 -24.89 3.63 8.38
C PRO A 8 -24.27 2.90 7.17
N SER A 9 -24.96 1.89 6.64
CA SER A 9 -24.42 1.03 5.55
C SER A 9 -24.01 1.83 4.30
N HIS A 10 -24.80 2.86 3.99
CA HIS A 10 -24.57 3.75 2.85
C HIS A 10 -23.22 4.48 2.92
N VAL A 11 -22.51 4.47 4.05
CA VAL A 11 -21.14 5.00 4.12
C VAL A 11 -20.19 4.14 3.28
N ALA A 12 -20.17 2.83 3.49
CA ALA A 12 -19.29 1.94 2.75
C ALA A 12 -19.73 1.77 1.28
N GLU A 13 -21.04 1.75 1.03
CA GLU A 13 -21.60 1.71 -0.34
C GLU A 13 -21.17 2.93 -1.17
N ARG A 14 -21.19 4.14 -0.58
CA ARG A 14 -20.76 5.37 -1.26
C ARG A 14 -19.25 5.40 -1.49
N MET A 15 -18.44 4.89 -0.56
CA MET A 15 -16.99 4.72 -0.79
C MET A 15 -16.72 3.78 -1.96
N ALA A 16 -17.37 2.61 -1.96
CA ALA A 16 -17.20 1.60 -3.01
C ALA A 16 -17.59 2.15 -4.38
N LYS A 17 -18.79 2.73 -4.50
CA LYS A 17 -19.27 3.33 -5.74
C LYS A 17 -18.33 4.43 -6.26
N ALA A 18 -17.91 5.34 -5.38
CA ALA A 18 -16.99 6.41 -5.78
C ALA A 18 -15.65 5.87 -6.27
N ALA A 19 -15.08 4.87 -5.59
CA ALA A 19 -13.85 4.23 -6.01
C ALA A 19 -13.98 3.55 -7.38
N GLU A 20 -15.03 2.75 -7.57
CA GLU A 20 -15.29 2.08 -8.84
C GLU A 20 -15.43 3.05 -10.01
N GLU A 21 -16.21 4.12 -9.85
CA GLU A 21 -16.41 5.11 -10.90
C GLU A 21 -15.10 5.82 -11.28
N HIS A 22 -14.22 6.09 -10.31
CA HIS A 22 -12.94 6.74 -10.58
C HIS A 22 -11.93 5.79 -11.22
N LEU A 23 -11.88 4.53 -10.78
CA LEU A 23 -11.02 3.50 -11.39
C LEU A 23 -11.42 3.23 -12.85
N ARG A 24 -12.72 3.06 -13.14
CA ARG A 24 -13.23 2.89 -14.51
C ARG A 24 -12.92 4.09 -15.38
N ARG A 25 -13.12 5.31 -14.87
CA ARG A 25 -12.72 6.54 -15.58
C ARG A 25 -11.20 6.64 -15.81
N GLY A 26 -10.41 6.02 -14.94
CA GLY A 26 -8.96 5.91 -15.06
C GLY A 26 -8.47 4.80 -16.00
N GLY A 27 -9.37 4.08 -16.67
CA GLY A 27 -9.03 3.03 -17.64
C GLY A 27 -8.86 1.63 -17.04
N VAL A 28 -9.35 1.39 -15.83
CA VAL A 28 -9.40 0.05 -15.23
C VAL A 28 -10.81 -0.52 -15.43
N ASP A 29 -10.95 -1.47 -16.36
CA ASP A 29 -12.26 -2.02 -16.73
C ASP A 29 -12.77 -3.09 -15.74
N ASP A 30 -11.87 -3.95 -15.27
CA ASP A 30 -12.18 -5.01 -14.30
C ASP A 30 -12.04 -4.48 -12.87
N VAL A 31 -13.15 -4.01 -12.31
CA VAL A 31 -13.21 -3.43 -10.97
C VAL A 31 -14.39 -3.98 -10.19
N GLU A 32 -14.08 -4.64 -9.08
CA GLU A 32 -15.03 -5.09 -8.07
C GLU A 32 -14.63 -4.56 -6.69
N VAL A 33 -15.52 -3.80 -6.04
CA VAL A 33 -15.29 -3.32 -4.66
C VAL A 33 -16.35 -3.90 -3.72
N GLY A 34 -15.98 -4.99 -3.03
CA GLY A 34 -16.81 -5.56 -1.96
C GLY A 34 -17.04 -4.56 -0.81
N VAL A 35 -18.18 -4.72 -0.13
CA VAL A 35 -18.62 -3.87 0.99
C VAL A 35 -18.78 -4.71 2.27
N GLU A 36 -18.17 -4.28 3.38
CA GLU A 36 -18.32 -4.91 4.70
C GLU A 36 -18.98 -3.94 5.70
N ILE A 37 -20.14 -4.34 6.25
CA ILE A 37 -20.90 -3.52 7.21
C ILE A 37 -20.87 -4.18 8.59
N LEU A 38 -20.25 -3.51 9.55
CA LEU A 38 -20.02 -4.02 10.91
C LEU A 38 -20.86 -3.22 11.90
N GLN A 39 -21.88 -3.85 12.50
CA GLN A 39 -22.77 -3.25 13.49
C GLN A 39 -22.54 -3.85 14.89
N PRO A 40 -22.97 -3.18 15.97
CA PRO A 40 -22.93 -3.75 17.32
C PRO A 40 -23.52 -5.17 17.36
N GLY A 41 -22.79 -6.12 17.96
CA GLY A 41 -23.13 -7.54 17.97
C GLY A 41 -22.38 -8.39 16.95
N HIS A 42 -21.75 -7.79 15.94
CA HIS A 42 -20.86 -8.53 15.01
C HIS A 42 -19.46 -8.72 15.62
N PRO A 43 -18.83 -9.91 15.54
CA PRO A 43 -17.55 -10.21 16.22
C PRO A 43 -16.37 -9.36 15.75
N LYS A 44 -16.39 -8.89 14.49
CA LYS A 44 -15.39 -7.97 13.93
C LYS A 44 -15.68 -6.49 14.21
N CYS A 45 -16.80 -6.15 14.83
CA CYS A 45 -17.18 -4.77 15.07
C CYS A 45 -16.34 -4.18 16.21
N SER A 46 -15.52 -3.17 15.90
CA SER A 46 -14.74 -2.45 16.89
C SER A 46 -15.61 -1.62 17.83
N LEU A 47 -15.06 -1.12 18.94
CA LEU A 47 -15.79 -0.28 19.91
C LEU A 47 -16.10 1.11 19.34
N ASP A 48 -15.15 1.66 18.57
CA ASP A 48 -15.24 3.00 18.01
C ASP A 48 -15.85 2.99 16.61
N PRO A 49 -16.60 4.04 16.23
CA PRO A 49 -17.09 4.18 14.86
C PRO A 49 -15.95 4.52 13.89
N GLY A 50 -15.99 3.93 12.70
CA GLY A 50 -14.96 4.14 11.69
C GLY A 50 -15.33 3.57 10.33
N CYS A 51 -14.63 4.03 9.29
CA CYS A 51 -14.77 3.49 7.94
C CYS A 51 -13.47 3.70 7.16
N GLY A 52 -13.31 2.92 6.10
CA GLY A 52 -12.17 3.03 5.20
C GLY A 52 -12.33 2.13 3.99
N ILE A 53 -11.38 2.23 3.08
CA ILE A 53 -11.35 1.43 1.87
C ILE A 53 -9.92 1.00 1.58
N LEU A 54 -9.74 -0.25 1.16
CA LEU A 54 -8.51 -0.81 0.65
C LEU A 54 -8.79 -1.32 -0.78
N LEU A 55 -7.99 -0.86 -1.72
CA LEU A 55 -8.00 -1.28 -3.12
C LEU A 55 -6.70 -2.03 -3.42
N VAL A 56 -6.81 -3.11 -4.17
CA VAL A 56 -5.67 -3.93 -4.60
C VAL A 56 -5.83 -4.18 -6.09
N ALA A 57 -4.80 -3.85 -6.85
CA ALA A 57 -4.65 -4.23 -8.24
C ALA A 57 -3.72 -5.44 -8.34
N GLU A 58 -4.20 -6.48 -9.02
CA GLU A 58 -3.44 -7.71 -9.26
C GLU A 58 -2.79 -7.65 -10.64
N GLY A 59 -1.47 -7.81 -10.69
CA GLY A 59 -0.69 -7.91 -11.92
C GLY A 59 -0.04 -9.28 -12.07
N GLU A 60 0.86 -9.41 -13.05
CA GLU A 60 1.63 -10.63 -13.24
C GLU A 60 2.69 -10.80 -12.14
N GLY A 61 2.32 -11.49 -11.06
CA GLY A 61 3.22 -11.78 -9.95
C GLY A 61 3.50 -10.60 -9.02
N CYS A 62 2.73 -9.51 -9.11
CA CYS A 62 2.79 -8.38 -8.20
C CYS A 62 1.40 -7.94 -7.76
N LEU A 63 1.34 -7.32 -6.57
CA LEU A 63 0.16 -6.67 -6.04
C LEU A 63 0.49 -5.21 -5.80
N MET A 64 -0.41 -4.32 -6.19
CA MET A 64 -0.29 -2.90 -5.90
C MET A 64 -1.51 -2.43 -5.13
N SER A 65 -1.28 -1.83 -3.96
CA SER A 65 -2.37 -1.46 -3.08
C SER A 65 -2.42 0.04 -2.80
N ALA A 66 -3.63 0.55 -2.55
CA ALA A 66 -3.83 1.88 -2.00
C ALA A 66 -5.06 1.88 -1.10
N ASP A 67 -5.01 2.69 -0.05
CA ASP A 67 -6.09 2.83 0.91
C ASP A 67 -6.46 4.29 1.16
N SER A 68 -7.59 4.49 1.81
CA SER A 68 -7.94 5.74 2.46
C SER A 68 -8.85 5.47 3.65
N LEU A 69 -8.64 6.22 4.72
CA LEU A 69 -9.49 6.20 5.91
C LEU A 69 -10.52 7.33 5.87
N GLY A 70 -11.68 7.05 6.46
CA GLY A 70 -12.66 8.07 6.77
C GLY A 70 -12.31 8.81 8.06
N GLU A 71 -12.73 10.06 8.14
CA GLU A 71 -12.57 10.93 9.31
C GLU A 71 -13.82 11.80 9.49
N LYS A 72 -14.00 12.37 10.68
CA LYS A 72 -15.17 13.20 10.97
C LYS A 72 -15.23 14.40 10.02
N GLY A 73 -16.35 14.55 9.32
CA GLY A 73 -16.57 15.64 8.36
C GLY A 73 -16.08 15.36 6.95
N LYS A 74 -15.32 14.28 6.71
CA LYS A 74 -14.90 13.88 5.37
C LYS A 74 -16.00 13.06 4.68
N PRO A 75 -16.46 13.46 3.47
CA PRO A 75 -17.46 12.69 2.72
C PRO A 75 -16.96 11.29 2.36
N ALA A 76 -17.84 10.30 2.38
CA ALA A 76 -17.51 8.91 2.01
C ALA A 76 -17.03 8.81 0.55
N GLU A 77 -17.65 9.57 -0.34
CA GLU A 77 -17.29 9.65 -1.75
C GLU A 77 -15.85 10.16 -1.93
N LEU A 78 -15.41 11.08 -1.06
CA LEU A 78 -14.04 11.59 -1.07
C LEU A 78 -13.05 10.50 -0.64
N VAL A 79 -13.37 9.70 0.38
CA VAL A 79 -12.54 8.56 0.82
C VAL A 79 -12.36 7.55 -0.31
N GLY A 80 -13.45 7.17 -0.99
CA GLY A 80 -13.40 6.26 -2.14
C GLY A 80 -12.56 6.82 -3.29
N ARG A 81 -12.75 8.11 -3.61
CA ARG A 81 -12.00 8.81 -4.66
C ARG A 81 -10.50 8.86 -4.36
N GLU A 82 -10.11 9.24 -3.15
CA GLU A 82 -8.69 9.37 -2.78
C GLU A 82 -7.93 8.04 -2.89
N ALA A 83 -8.55 6.94 -2.45
CA ALA A 83 -7.96 5.62 -2.62
C ALA A 83 -7.81 5.24 -4.10
N ALA A 84 -8.84 5.47 -4.92
CA ALA A 84 -8.80 5.19 -6.35
C ALA A 84 -7.75 6.03 -7.08
N GLU A 85 -7.70 7.34 -6.82
CA GLU A 85 -6.70 8.24 -7.40
C GLU A 85 -5.29 7.85 -6.96
N SER A 86 -5.10 7.45 -5.70
CA SER A 86 -3.80 6.95 -5.22
C SER A 86 -3.38 5.68 -5.94
N LEU A 87 -4.30 4.72 -6.11
CA LEU A 87 -4.01 3.49 -6.86
C LEU A 87 -3.64 3.80 -8.32
N LEU A 88 -4.42 4.61 -9.02
CA LEU A 88 -4.17 5.01 -10.41
C LEU A 88 -2.81 5.72 -10.56
N ARG A 89 -2.47 6.63 -9.64
CA ARG A 89 -1.16 7.28 -9.62
C ARG A 89 -0.04 6.24 -9.54
N GLN A 90 -0.14 5.29 -8.61
CA GLN A 90 0.90 4.27 -8.46
C GLN A 90 1.00 3.35 -9.69
N LEU A 91 -0.13 2.92 -10.25
CA LEU A 91 -0.18 2.09 -11.45
C LEU A 91 0.49 2.78 -12.64
N SER A 92 0.28 4.10 -12.80
CA SER A 92 0.85 4.88 -13.89
C SER A 92 2.38 4.91 -13.92
N THR A 93 3.04 4.58 -12.80
CA THR A 93 4.51 4.57 -12.70
C THR A 93 5.15 3.33 -13.31
N GLY A 94 4.36 2.27 -13.55
CA GLY A 94 4.85 0.96 -13.97
C GLY A 94 5.87 0.37 -12.99
N ALA A 95 5.75 0.70 -11.71
CA ALA A 95 6.51 0.07 -10.63
C ALA A 95 5.90 -1.28 -10.26
N ALA A 96 6.70 -2.20 -9.73
CA ALA A 96 6.20 -3.50 -9.27
C ALA A 96 5.75 -3.47 -7.80
N VAL A 97 6.12 -2.42 -7.07
CA VAL A 97 5.95 -2.32 -5.61
C VAL A 97 5.32 -0.97 -5.28
N ASP A 98 4.29 -0.98 -4.45
CA ASP A 98 3.66 0.24 -3.96
C ASP A 98 4.54 0.99 -2.93
N LYS A 99 4.17 2.23 -2.62
CA LYS A 99 4.97 3.12 -1.78
C LYS A 99 5.14 2.64 -0.33
N HIS A 100 4.21 1.82 0.16
CA HIS A 100 4.17 1.31 1.54
C HIS A 100 4.72 -0.10 1.68
N LEU A 101 4.81 -0.86 0.58
CA LEU A 101 5.54 -2.11 0.55
C LEU A 101 7.03 -1.87 0.34
N GLY A 102 7.39 -0.77 -0.32
CA GLY A 102 8.77 -0.40 -0.63
C GLY A 102 9.69 -0.33 0.60
N ASP A 103 9.26 0.30 1.68
CA ASP A 103 10.02 0.40 2.94
C ASP A 103 10.07 -0.92 3.71
N GLN A 104 9.00 -1.72 3.67
CA GLN A 104 8.97 -3.04 4.29
C GLN A 104 9.95 -4.03 3.62
N LEU A 105 10.08 -3.97 2.29
CA LEU A 105 11.00 -4.84 1.55
C LEU A 105 12.47 -4.56 1.84
N VAL A 106 12.82 -3.34 2.28
CA VAL A 106 14.22 -2.95 2.55
C VAL A 106 14.90 -3.94 3.51
N ALA A 107 14.22 -4.36 4.57
CA ALA A 107 14.78 -5.30 5.54
C ALA A 107 15.11 -6.66 4.88
N TYR A 108 14.21 -7.19 4.05
CA TYR A 108 14.42 -8.45 3.36
C TYR A 108 15.52 -8.36 2.32
N MET A 109 15.54 -7.29 1.53
CA MET A 109 16.60 -7.04 0.55
C MET A 109 17.98 -6.95 1.22
N ALA A 110 18.05 -6.29 2.39
CA ALA A 110 19.26 -6.12 3.15
C ALA A 110 19.78 -7.43 3.79
N LEU A 111 18.89 -8.34 4.18
CA LEU A 111 19.26 -9.65 4.74
C LEU A 111 19.57 -10.70 3.68
N ALA A 112 18.97 -10.59 2.49
CA ALA A 112 19.13 -11.53 1.40
C ALA A 112 20.59 -11.72 0.99
N LYS A 113 20.91 -12.89 0.40
CA LYS A 113 22.23 -13.13 -0.17
C LYS A 113 22.26 -12.60 -1.60
N GLY A 114 23.19 -11.70 -1.90
CA GLY A 114 23.44 -11.20 -3.26
C GLY A 114 22.74 -9.87 -3.53
N ASP A 115 22.53 -9.57 -4.82
CA ASP A 115 21.99 -8.30 -5.27
C ASP A 115 20.46 -8.35 -5.36
N SER A 116 19.81 -7.37 -4.70
CA SER A 116 18.37 -7.17 -4.74
C SER A 116 18.06 -5.86 -5.46
N ARG A 117 16.99 -5.85 -6.28
CA ARG A 117 16.54 -4.66 -7.02
C ARG A 117 15.02 -4.59 -7.01
N VAL A 118 14.47 -3.43 -6.63
CA VAL A 118 13.03 -3.20 -6.58
C VAL A 118 12.72 -1.80 -7.11
N LYS A 119 11.75 -1.70 -8.03
CA LYS A 119 11.19 -0.42 -8.47
C LYS A 119 9.92 -0.12 -7.66
N VAL A 120 9.95 0.96 -6.89
CA VAL A 120 8.82 1.45 -6.08
C VAL A 120 8.07 2.55 -6.81
N SER A 121 6.75 2.64 -6.60
CA SER A 121 5.89 3.65 -7.21
C SER A 121 6.16 5.06 -6.67
N GLU A 122 6.62 5.16 -5.42
CA GLU A 122 7.00 6.41 -4.77
C GLU A 122 8.07 6.13 -3.72
N LEU A 123 9.18 6.86 -3.77
CA LEU A 123 10.21 6.83 -2.74
C LEU A 123 9.75 7.68 -1.55
N THR A 124 9.35 7.01 -0.47
CA THR A 124 8.91 7.68 0.75
C THR A 124 10.09 8.03 1.66
N LEU A 125 9.91 9.02 2.54
CA LEU A 125 10.91 9.36 3.57
C LEU A 125 11.16 8.18 4.52
N HIS A 126 10.13 7.35 4.75
CA HIS A 126 10.25 6.13 5.54
C HIS A 126 11.18 5.12 4.86
N ALA A 127 11.01 4.88 3.55
CA ALA A 127 11.90 4.00 2.79
C ALA A 127 13.35 4.49 2.84
N VAL A 128 13.59 5.80 2.65
CA VAL A 128 14.93 6.39 2.76
C VAL A 128 15.53 6.18 4.15
N THR A 129 14.73 6.36 5.20
CA THR A 129 15.16 6.14 6.59
C THR A 129 15.52 4.67 6.83
N CYS A 130 14.67 3.73 6.39
CA CYS A 130 14.93 2.30 6.48
C CYS A 130 16.24 1.90 5.75
N LEU A 131 16.47 2.45 4.56
CA LEU A 131 17.69 2.20 3.78
C LEU A 131 18.94 2.66 4.52
N GLU A 132 18.91 3.83 5.14
CA GLU A 132 20.03 4.35 5.93
C GLU A 132 20.26 3.50 7.19
N VAL A 133 19.20 3.05 7.86
CA VAL A 133 19.30 2.16 9.02
C VAL A 133 19.98 0.84 8.65
N VAL A 134 19.51 0.15 7.61
CA VAL A 134 20.11 -1.15 7.23
C VAL A 134 21.55 -1.01 6.74
N LYS A 135 21.86 0.10 6.04
CA LYS A 135 23.22 0.43 5.62
C LYS A 135 24.16 0.57 6.82
N ARG A 136 23.74 1.30 7.86
CA ARG A 136 24.55 1.49 9.09
C ARG A 136 24.71 0.21 9.89
N LEU A 137 23.65 -0.58 10.03
CA LEU A 137 23.65 -1.78 10.86
C LEU A 137 24.42 -2.94 10.22
N LEU A 138 24.33 -3.11 8.90
CA LEU A 138 24.87 -4.27 8.20
C LEU A 138 26.11 -3.95 7.36
N GLY A 139 26.47 -2.67 7.20
CA GLY A 139 27.62 -2.27 6.38
C GLY A 139 27.45 -2.59 4.89
N ILE A 140 26.21 -2.69 4.41
CA ILE A 140 25.89 -3.06 3.03
C ILE A 140 25.92 -1.86 2.08
N GLU A 141 26.09 -2.13 0.79
CA GLU A 141 25.96 -1.13 -0.25
C GLU A 141 24.49 -0.96 -0.66
N VAL A 142 24.04 0.30 -0.71
CA VAL A 142 22.70 0.69 -1.14
C VAL A 142 22.82 1.79 -2.20
N ARG A 143 22.04 1.65 -3.28
CA ARG A 143 21.91 2.66 -4.35
C ARG A 143 20.44 2.93 -4.59
N VAL A 144 20.10 4.19 -4.82
CA VAL A 144 18.75 4.63 -5.15
C VAL A 144 18.82 5.52 -6.38
N GLU A 145 18.04 5.19 -7.41
CA GLU A 145 17.87 6.00 -8.61
C GLU A 145 16.44 6.53 -8.65
N GLY A 146 16.27 7.83 -8.44
CA GLY A 146 14.96 8.49 -8.32
C GLY A 146 15.00 9.63 -7.30
N GLU A 147 13.88 10.29 -7.10
CA GLU A 147 13.74 11.43 -6.18
C GLU A 147 12.66 11.15 -5.12
N LEU A 148 12.79 11.78 -3.96
CA LEU A 148 11.80 11.70 -2.88
C LEU A 148 10.42 12.13 -3.39
N GLY A 149 9.39 11.31 -3.15
CA GLY A 149 8.03 11.56 -3.64
C GLY A 149 7.80 11.18 -5.12
N GLY A 150 8.81 10.64 -5.81
CA GLY A 150 8.69 10.10 -7.16
C GLY A 150 9.02 8.61 -7.23
N PRO A 151 8.77 7.95 -8.37
CA PRO A 151 9.18 6.56 -8.57
C PRO A 151 10.69 6.40 -8.43
N ALA A 152 11.14 5.29 -7.85
CA ALA A 152 12.57 5.04 -7.67
C ALA A 152 12.93 3.57 -7.82
N LEU A 153 14.15 3.32 -8.29
CA LEU A 153 14.79 2.02 -8.28
C LEU A 153 15.71 1.92 -7.06
N ILE A 154 15.36 1.04 -6.12
CA ILE A 154 16.16 0.71 -4.95
C ILE A 154 16.99 -0.53 -5.26
N GLN A 155 18.29 -0.46 -5.01
CA GLN A 155 19.22 -1.57 -5.16
C GLN A 155 20.05 -1.73 -3.89
N CYS A 156 20.25 -2.96 -3.44
CA CYS A 156 21.21 -3.24 -2.39
C CYS A 156 21.89 -4.60 -2.55
N ARG A 157 23.14 -4.68 -2.08
CA ARG A 157 23.87 -5.94 -1.95
C ARG A 157 23.70 -6.46 -0.53
N GLY A 158 22.78 -7.39 -0.34
CA GLY A 158 22.39 -7.86 0.99
C GLY A 158 23.51 -8.64 1.70
N ALA A 159 23.44 -8.65 3.02
CA ALA A 159 24.44 -9.22 3.93
C ALA A 159 24.48 -10.76 3.90
N GLY A 160 23.48 -11.42 3.30
CA GLY A 160 23.42 -12.88 3.21
C GLY A 160 23.24 -13.58 4.55
N LEU A 161 22.57 -12.93 5.51
CA LEU A 161 22.29 -13.49 6.82
C LEU A 161 21.27 -14.62 6.69
N ARG A 162 21.57 -15.76 7.31
CA ARG A 162 20.66 -16.90 7.43
C ARG A 162 20.23 -17.01 8.88
N GLY A 163 18.96 -17.34 9.12
CA GLY A 163 18.50 -17.68 10.46
C GLY A 163 19.39 -18.77 11.05
N ALA A 164 19.80 -18.61 12.30
CA ALA A 164 20.43 -19.70 13.03
C ALA A 164 19.47 -20.90 12.96
N LYS A 165 19.97 -22.07 12.54
CA LYS A 165 19.16 -23.29 12.64
C LYS A 165 18.71 -23.38 14.09
N ALA A 166 17.40 -23.45 14.32
CA ALA A 166 16.89 -23.90 15.61
C ALA A 166 17.49 -25.28 15.83
N GLY A 167 18.40 -25.36 16.81
CA GLY A 167 19.04 -26.61 17.23
C GLY A 167 18.06 -27.53 17.94
#